data_AF-A0A1H5KSC2-F1
#
_entry.id   AF-A0A1H5KSC2-F1
#
_cell.length_a   1.000
_cell.length_b   1.000
_cell.length_c   1.000
_cell.angle_alpha   90.00
_cell.angle_beta   90.00
_cell.angle_gamma   90.00
#
_symmetry.space_group_name_H-M   'P 1'
#
loop_
_entity.id
_entity.type
_entity.pdbx_description
1 polymer ?
#
loop_
_entity_poly.entity_id
_entity_poly.type
_entity_poly.pdbx_seq_one_letter_code
_entity_poly.pdbx_strand_id
1 'polypeptide(L)'
;MGQLLSLVTTDVQTLFRQEVELAKTEVRQEATKAGKAAGMYGGAGFAGYMVLLFLSLAAVFGLANVMDGGWAALIVAAVWAVVAAVLYARGRARMRTVSPKPEHTVETMKENTRWAHHPTS
;
A
#
# COMPACT_ATOMS: atom_id res chain seq x y z
N MET A 1 -16.11 7.69 53.89
CA MET A 1 -15.71 6.55 53.05
C MET A 1 -16.29 6.64 51.63
N GLY A 2 -17.61 6.85 51.43
CA GLY A 2 -18.21 6.90 50.09
C GLY A 2 -17.75 8.02 49.14
N GLN A 3 -17.30 9.17 49.66
CA GLN A 3 -16.85 10.30 48.82
C GLN A 3 -15.52 10.04 48.09
N LEU A 4 -14.59 9.29 48.70
CA LEU A 4 -13.28 8.98 48.10
C LEU A 4 -13.40 7.94 46.98
N LEU A 5 -14.25 6.92 47.15
CA LEU A 5 -14.56 5.95 46.10
C LEU A 5 -15.24 6.60 44.89
N SER A 6 -16.11 7.59 45.13
CA SER A 6 -16.75 8.38 44.06
C SER A 6 -15.72 9.17 43.22
N LEU A 7 -14.74 9.80 43.87
CA LEU A 7 -13.66 10.54 43.21
C LEU A 7 -12.79 9.62 42.34
N VAL A 8 -12.32 8.48 42.89
CA VAL A 8 -11.49 7.52 42.13
C VAL A 8 -12.24 6.95 40.93
N THR A 9 -13.53 6.63 41.09
CA THR A 9 -14.35 6.11 39.98
C THR A 9 -14.53 7.17 38.88
N THR A 10 -14.67 8.44 39.27
CA THR A 10 -14.81 9.57 38.35
C THR A 10 -13.50 9.83 37.59
N ASP A 11 -12.35 9.75 38.26
CA ASP A 11 -11.03 9.94 37.64
C ASP A 11 -10.72 8.84 36.63
N VAL A 12 -11.00 7.57 36.96
CA VAL A 12 -10.82 6.43 36.04
C VAL A 12 -11.73 6.58 34.81
N GLN A 13 -12.99 6.99 35.00
CA GLN A 13 -13.91 7.27 33.88
C GLN A 13 -13.39 8.41 32.99
N THR A 14 -12.74 9.40 33.59
CA THR A 14 -12.16 10.55 32.87
C THR A 14 -10.92 10.14 32.08
N LEU A 15 -10.02 9.36 32.67
CA LEU A 15 -8.84 8.80 32.00
C LEU A 15 -9.22 7.90 30.84
N PHE A 16 -10.19 7.00 31.02
CA PHE A 16 -10.66 6.12 29.96
C PHE A 16 -11.21 6.91 28.76
N ARG A 17 -11.99 7.97 29.04
CA ARG A 17 -12.46 8.89 27.98
C ARG A 17 -11.30 9.60 27.28
N GLN A 18 -10.26 9.99 28.02
CA GLN A 18 -9.07 10.64 27.45
C GLN A 18 -8.26 9.67 26.58
N GLU A 19 -8.04 8.42 26.99
CA GLU A 19 -7.37 7.41 26.17
C GLU A 19 -8.15 7.14 24.88
N VAL A 20 -9.48 7.04 24.95
CA VAL A 20 -10.32 6.87 23.76
C VAL A 20 -10.23 8.09 22.83
N GLU A 21 -10.29 9.31 23.37
CA GLU A 21 -10.14 10.53 22.56
C GLU A 21 -8.72 10.66 21.98
N LEU A 22 -7.69 10.25 22.73
CA LEU A 22 -6.30 10.24 22.26
C LEU A 22 -6.11 9.22 21.15
N ALA A 23 -6.55 7.98 21.34
CA ALA A 23 -6.49 6.93 20.33
C ALA A 23 -7.26 7.33 19.06
N LYS A 24 -8.45 7.94 19.22
CA LYS A 24 -9.22 8.47 18.09
C LYS A 24 -8.47 9.59 17.37
N THR A 25 -7.80 10.47 18.11
CA THR A 25 -6.97 11.54 17.54
C THR A 25 -5.78 10.98 16.78
N GLU A 26 -5.07 10.00 17.34
CA GLU A 26 -3.93 9.34 16.73
C GLU A 26 -4.34 8.61 15.45
N VAL A 27 -5.39 7.78 15.50
CA VAL A 27 -5.96 7.11 14.32
C VAL A 27 -6.36 8.12 13.24
N ARG A 28 -6.99 9.25 13.62
CA ARG A 28 -7.34 10.30 12.66
C ARG A 28 -6.12 10.96 12.04
N GLN A 29 -5.07 11.22 12.82
CA GLN A 29 -3.83 11.80 12.32
C GLN A 29 -3.13 10.83 11.36
N GLU A 30 -3.04 9.55 11.72
CA GLU A 30 -2.50 8.49 10.86
C GLU A 30 -3.31 8.34 9.57
N ALA A 31 -4.64 8.26 9.68
CA ALA A 31 -5.52 8.17 8.52
C ALA A 31 -5.37 9.38 7.58
N THR A 32 -5.19 10.58 8.13
CA THR A 32 -4.97 11.80 7.33
C THR A 32 -3.60 11.76 6.63
N LYS A 33 -2.55 11.32 7.32
CA LYS A 33 -1.20 11.16 6.74
C LYS A 33 -1.23 10.12 5.61
N ALA A 34 -1.82 8.96 5.87
CA ALA A 34 -1.99 7.89 4.88
C ALA A 34 -2.84 8.35 3.70
N GLY A 35 -3.94 9.06 3.93
CA GLY A 35 -4.80 9.62 2.89
C GLY A 35 -4.09 10.65 2.03
N LYS A 36 -3.31 11.55 2.64
CA LYS A 36 -2.47 12.51 1.90
C LYS A 36 -1.41 11.81 1.06
N ALA A 37 -0.73 10.82 1.63
CA ALA A 37 0.26 10.03 0.91
C ALA A 37 -0.37 9.28 -0.27
N ALA A 38 -1.50 8.60 -0.05
CA ALA A 38 -2.25 7.91 -1.10
C ALA A 38 -2.69 8.88 -2.21
N GLY A 39 -3.19 10.06 -1.85
CA GLY A 39 -3.54 11.12 -2.81
C GLY A 39 -2.35 11.62 -3.61
N MET A 40 -1.20 11.85 -2.97
CA MET A 40 0.04 12.26 -3.63
C MET A 40 0.56 11.17 -4.58
N TYR A 41 0.57 9.90 -4.17
CA TYR A 41 0.98 8.79 -5.03
C TYR A 41 0.01 8.56 -6.19
N GLY A 42 -1.29 8.71 -5.95
CA GLY A 42 -2.30 8.68 -7.01
C GLY A 42 -2.10 9.79 -8.04
N GLY A 43 -1.90 11.02 -7.58
CA GLY A 43 -1.59 12.17 -8.42
C GLY A 43 -0.28 12.01 -9.20
N ALA A 44 0.78 11.53 -8.54
CA ALA A 44 2.06 11.26 -9.17
C ALA A 44 1.96 10.15 -10.24
N GLY A 45 1.18 9.09 -9.98
CA GLY A 45 0.91 8.03 -10.94
C GLY A 45 0.20 8.57 -12.19
N PHE A 46 -0.84 9.37 -12.00
CA PHE A 46 -1.57 10.01 -13.11
C PHE A 46 -0.69 10.98 -13.90
N ALA A 47 0.05 11.85 -13.21
CA ALA A 47 0.96 12.80 -13.84
C ALA A 47 2.07 12.07 -14.63
N GLY A 48 2.64 11.00 -14.06
CA GLY A 48 3.61 10.15 -14.75
C GLY A 48 3.03 9.51 -16.00
N TYR A 49 1.79 9.01 -15.95
CA TYR A 49 1.09 8.48 -17.12
C TYR A 49 0.89 9.55 -18.21
N MET A 50 0.49 10.77 -17.83
CA MET A 50 0.35 11.89 -18.78
C MET A 50 1.69 12.28 -19.44
N VAL A 51 2.79 12.29 -18.67
CA VAL A 51 4.13 12.53 -19.24
C VAL A 51 4.48 11.47 -20.29
N LEU A 52 4.23 10.19 -20.00
CA LEU A 52 4.48 9.09 -20.94
C LEU A 52 3.61 9.19 -22.20
N LEU A 53 2.36 9.61 -22.06
CA LEU A 53 1.46 9.88 -23.19
C LEU A 53 2.02 10.98 -24.09
N PHE A 54 2.37 12.13 -23.54
CA PHE A 54 2.90 13.25 -24.33
C PHE A 54 4.26 12.95 -24.94
N LEU A 55 5.14 12.22 -24.24
CA LEU A 55 6.40 11.73 -24.81
C LEU A 55 6.15 10.79 -25.98
N SER A 56 5.14 9.93 -25.90
CA SER A 56 4.78 9.03 -27.01
C SER A 56 4.31 9.81 -28.22
N LEU A 57 3.44 10.81 -28.04
CA LEU A 57 3.01 11.70 -29.12
C LEU A 57 4.17 12.48 -29.72
N ALA A 58 5.03 13.06 -28.87
CA ALA A 58 6.21 13.78 -29.30
C ALA A 58 7.17 12.89 -30.10
N ALA A 59 7.36 11.63 -29.68
CA ALA A 59 8.17 10.67 -30.41
C ALA A 59 7.56 10.34 -31.78
N VAL A 60 6.26 10.07 -31.85
CA VAL A 60 5.58 9.79 -33.14
C VAL A 60 5.70 10.99 -34.07
N PHE A 61 5.35 12.19 -33.62
CA PHE A 61 5.45 13.39 -34.45
C PHE A 61 6.90 13.73 -34.81
N GLY A 62 7.85 13.55 -33.89
CA GLY A 62 9.27 13.74 -34.15
C GLY A 62 9.78 12.81 -35.24
N LEU A 63 9.46 11.51 -35.16
CA LEU A 63 9.82 10.54 -36.20
C LEU A 63 9.08 10.82 -37.51
N ALA A 64 7.81 11.24 -37.45
CA ALA A 64 7.02 11.56 -38.64
C ALA A 64 7.58 12.74 -39.46
N ASN A 65 8.51 13.54 -38.92
CA ASN A 65 9.23 14.55 -39.71
C ASN A 65 10.27 13.96 -40.66
N VAL A 66 10.73 12.72 -40.42
CA VAL A 66 11.78 12.06 -41.21
C VAL A 66 11.32 10.78 -41.89
N MET A 67 10.12 10.27 -41.57
CA MET A 67 9.51 9.10 -42.18
C MET A 67 7.98 9.21 -42.18
N ASP A 68 7.29 8.27 -42.86
CA ASP A 68 5.83 8.20 -42.82
C ASP A 68 5.29 7.98 -41.39
N GLY A 69 4.20 8.68 -41.07
CA GLY A 69 3.62 8.70 -39.72
C GLY A 69 3.14 7.33 -39.25
N GLY A 70 2.72 6.45 -40.16
CA GLY A 70 2.32 5.08 -39.82
C GLY A 70 3.51 4.26 -39.30
N TRP A 71 4.65 4.35 -39.99
CA TRP A 71 5.89 3.68 -39.56
C TRP A 71 6.44 4.27 -38.25
N ALA A 72 6.38 5.59 -38.08
CA ALA A 72 6.73 6.24 -36.82
C ALA A 72 5.89 5.71 -35.64
N ALA A 73 4.57 5.61 -35.82
CA ALA A 73 3.66 5.07 -34.81
C ALA A 73 3.95 3.59 -34.49
N LEU A 74 4.25 2.77 -35.50
CA LEU A 74 4.61 1.36 -35.31
C LEU A 74 5.91 1.19 -34.51
N ILE A 75 6.93 2.03 -34.76
CA ILE A 75 8.18 1.99 -33.99
C ILE A 75 7.92 2.33 -32.52
N VAL A 76 7.17 3.39 -32.24
CA VAL A 76 6.84 3.78 -30.85
C VAL A 76 5.99 2.70 -30.17
N ALA A 77 5.05 2.08 -30.89
CA ALA A 77 4.27 0.95 -30.38
C ALA A 77 5.16 -0.27 -30.06
N ALA A 78 6.15 -0.58 -30.90
CA ALA A 78 7.09 -1.66 -30.64
C ALA A 78 7.94 -1.40 -29.39
N VAL A 79 8.38 -0.16 -29.16
CA VAL A 79 9.07 0.23 -27.92
C VAL A 79 8.19 -0.02 -26.70
N TRP A 80 6.92 0.38 -26.74
CA TRP A 80 5.97 0.11 -25.66
C TRP A 80 5.71 -1.37 -25.43
N ALA A 81 5.65 -2.18 -26.50
CA ALA A 81 5.50 -3.63 -26.39
C ALA A 81 6.68 -4.26 -25.65
N VAL A 82 7.92 -3.82 -25.92
CA VAL A 82 9.12 -4.28 -25.20
C VAL A 82 9.06 -3.87 -23.73
N VAL A 83 8.72 -2.62 -23.44
CA VAL A 83 8.56 -2.14 -22.05
C VAL A 83 7.52 -2.98 -21.30
N ALA A 84 6.36 -3.24 -21.91
CA ALA A 84 5.30 -4.05 -21.33
C ALA A 84 5.75 -5.50 -21.07
N ALA A 85 6.45 -6.13 -22.03
CA ALA A 85 6.97 -7.48 -21.87
C ALA A 85 7.96 -7.58 -20.69
N VAL A 86 8.85 -6.59 -20.57
CA VAL A 86 9.82 -6.52 -19.47
C VAL A 86 9.14 -6.31 -18.12
N LEU A 87 8.19 -5.38 -18.03
CA LEU A 87 7.43 -5.14 -16.79
C LEU A 87 6.62 -6.36 -16.37
N TYR A 88 5.95 -7.02 -17.31
CA TYR A 88 5.23 -8.25 -17.06
C TYR A 88 6.16 -9.37 -16.55
N ALA A 89 7.31 -9.57 -17.19
CA ALA A 89 8.28 -10.57 -16.78
C ALA A 89 8.80 -10.31 -15.35
N ARG A 90 9.15 -9.06 -15.03
CA ARG A 90 9.61 -8.67 -13.68
C ARG A 90 8.51 -8.79 -12.63
N GLY A 91 7.29 -8.34 -12.94
CA GLY A 91 6.13 -8.48 -12.07
C GLY A 91 5.85 -9.94 -11.75
N ARG A 92 5.84 -10.80 -12.77
CA ARG A 92 5.67 -12.24 -12.61
C ARG A 92 6.78 -12.87 -11.77
N ALA A 93 8.05 -12.47 -11.97
CA ALA A 93 9.16 -12.96 -11.17
C ALA A 93 9.02 -12.55 -9.70
N ARG A 94 8.62 -11.29 -9.43
CA ARG A 94 8.44 -10.80 -8.07
C ARG A 94 7.27 -11.48 -7.35
N MET A 95 6.16 -11.72 -8.05
CA MET A 95 5.02 -12.45 -7.48
C MET A 95 5.38 -13.88 -7.08
N ARG A 96 6.28 -14.54 -7.81
CA ARG A 96 6.75 -15.89 -7.45
C ARG A 96 7.55 -15.95 -6.15
N THR A 97 8.15 -14.83 -5.71
CA THR A 97 8.90 -14.75 -4.46
C THR A 97 8.05 -14.31 -3.26
N VAL A 98 6.82 -13.86 -3.50
CA VAL A 98 5.89 -13.50 -2.42
C VAL A 98 5.16 -14.77 -2.00
N SER A 99 5.64 -15.41 -0.92
CA SER A 99 4.89 -16.47 -0.24
C SER A 99 3.72 -15.83 0.52
N PRO A 100 2.46 -16.15 0.20
CA PRO A 100 1.31 -15.67 0.95
C PRO A 100 1.12 -16.38 2.29
N LYS A 101 1.95 -17.38 2.63
CA LYS A 101 1.94 -18.03 3.94
C LYS A 101 2.96 -17.36 4.84
N PRO A 102 2.56 -16.69 5.93
CA PRO A 102 3.49 -16.30 6.97
C PRO A 102 4.00 -17.59 7.63
N GLU A 103 5.16 -18.09 7.18
CA GLU A 103 5.75 -19.35 7.65
C GLU A 103 5.91 -19.34 9.18
N HIS A 104 6.23 -18.17 9.75
CA HIS A 104 6.39 -17.96 11.18
C HIS A 104 5.08 -18.02 11.98
N THR A 105 3.92 -17.62 11.42
CA THR A 105 2.65 -17.61 12.17
C THR A 105 2.04 -18.99 12.29
N VAL A 106 2.29 -19.87 11.31
CA VAL A 106 1.75 -21.24 11.33
C VAL A 106 2.50 -22.12 12.34
N GLU A 107 3.79 -21.85 12.60
CA GLU A 107 4.56 -22.56 13.63
C GLU A 107 4.08 -22.19 15.05
N THR A 108 3.91 -20.90 15.36
CA THR A 108 3.45 -20.47 16.68
C THR A 108 2.03 -20.97 17.01
N MET A 109 1.15 -21.09 16.01
CA MET A 109 -0.19 -21.68 16.21
C MET A 109 -0.15 -23.19 16.45
N LYS A 110 0.80 -23.92 15.85
CA LYS A 110 1.01 -25.37 16.10
C LYS A 110 1.66 -25.63 17.46
N GLU A 111 2.50 -24.72 17.94
CA GLU A 111 3.14 -24.82 19.25
C GLU A 111 2.13 -24.55 20.39
N ASN A 112 1.30 -23.52 20.24
CA ASN A 112 0.25 -23.19 21.22
C ASN A 112 -0.83 -24.28 21.37
N THR A 113 -1.15 -25.00 20.29
CA THR A 113 -2.09 -26.13 20.35
C THR A 113 -1.49 -27.36 21.03
N ARG A 114 -0.17 -27.59 20.94
CA ARG A 114 0.51 -28.66 21.69
C ARG A 114 0.49 -28.42 23.21
N TRP A 115 0.60 -27.17 23.64
CA TRP A 115 0.60 -26.81 25.06
C TRP A 115 -0.81 -26.90 25.69
N ALA A 116 -1.86 -26.59 24.92
CA ALA A 116 -3.25 -26.70 25.37
C ALA A 116 -3.74 -28.15 25.62
N HIS A 117 -3.07 -29.15 25.05
CA HIS A 117 -3.43 -30.57 25.24
C HIS A 117 -2.79 -31.24 26.47
N HIS A 118 -1.92 -30.54 27.21
CA HIS A 118 -1.35 -31.05 28.46
C HIS A 118 -1.44 -30.01 29.60
N PRO A 119 -2.65 -29.72 30.12
CA PRO A 119 -2.75 -29.07 31.41
C PRO A 119 -2.21 -30.04 32.47
N THR A 120 -0.98 -29.79 32.92
CA THR A 120 -0.39 -30.51 34.05
C THR A 120 -1.19 -30.20 35.30
N SER A 121 -1.88 -31.22 35.82
CA SER A 121 -2.39 -31.30 37.20
C SER A 121 -1.25 -31.31 38.21
#